data_AF-A0A8J3GFB9-F1
#
_entry.id   AF-A0A8J3GFB9-F1
#
_cell.length_a   1.000
_cell.length_b   1.000
_cell.length_c   1.000
_cell.angle_alpha   90.00
_cell.angle_beta   90.00
_cell.angle_gamma   90.00
#
_symmetry.space_group_name_H-M   'P 1'
#
loop_
_entity.id
_entity.type
_entity.pdbx_description
1 polymer ?
#
loop_
_entity_poly.entity_id
_entity_poly.type
_entity_poly.pdbx_seq_one_letter_code
_entity_poly.pdbx_strand_id
1 'polypeptide(L)'
;MELDLRWPLFFFANLLLIALLRLVNDTVSLYGFYFCLPGLLTLLPALHVPPRWGIPLCLATALFYAAPYSEKIAPFLVVYGLGYVIFRQFSSQLRRFRRFQLLTALAAANTLLILIQSALLSPEVGILPYMQRVMVDAMLSAILIYPVGSWFIDLQYGAMQLFGTDPRADAPPQ
;
A
#
# COMPACT_ATOMS: atom_id res chain seq x y z
N MET A 1 25.49 9.46 10.23
CA MET A 1 24.29 9.17 9.43
C MET A 1 23.24 8.66 10.39
N GLU A 2 22.31 9.50 10.83
CA GLU A 2 21.27 9.09 11.78
C GLU A 2 20.30 8.10 11.10
N LEU A 3 20.11 6.96 11.73
CA LEU A 3 19.20 5.92 11.25
C LEU A 3 17.76 6.37 11.56
N ASP A 4 16.94 6.52 10.52
CA ASP A 4 15.55 6.93 10.69
C ASP A 4 14.72 5.74 11.20
N LEU A 5 14.38 5.75 12.49
CA LEU A 5 13.68 4.66 13.17
C LEU A 5 12.26 4.41 12.61
N ARG A 6 11.73 5.35 11.82
CA ARG A 6 10.44 5.20 11.14
C ARG A 6 10.48 4.13 10.05
N TRP A 7 11.62 3.98 9.37
CA TRP A 7 11.81 3.00 8.30
C TRP A 7 11.53 1.55 8.75
N PRO A 8 12.21 1.00 9.79
CA PRO A 8 11.94 -0.37 10.20
C PRO A 8 10.51 -0.53 10.73
N LEU A 9 9.97 0.48 11.42
CA LEU A 9 8.62 0.45 11.97
C LEU A 9 7.54 0.30 10.90
N PHE A 10 7.60 1.14 9.86
CA PHE A 10 6.70 1.03 8.71
C PHE A 10 6.90 -0.28 7.95
N PHE A 11 8.15 -0.75 7.83
CA PHE A 11 8.43 -2.02 7.17
C PHE A 11 7.80 -3.21 7.91
N PHE A 12 7.98 -3.32 9.23
CA PHE A 12 7.37 -4.40 10.02
C PHE A 12 5.84 -4.33 10.02
N ALA A 13 5.26 -3.13 10.09
CA ALA A 13 3.80 -2.98 9.96
C ALA A 13 3.32 -3.44 8.58
N ASN A 14 4.04 -3.08 7.51
CA ASN A 14 3.76 -3.57 6.16
C ASN A 14 3.82 -5.10 6.09
N LEU A 15 4.85 -5.73 6.67
CA LEU A 15 4.97 -7.19 6.72
C LEU A 15 3.80 -7.85 7.46
N LEU A 16 3.35 -7.27 8.57
CA LEU A 16 2.18 -7.75 9.31
C LEU A 16 0.92 -7.70 8.44
N LEU A 17 0.68 -6.58 7.76
CA LEU A 17 -0.48 -6.45 6.87
C LEU A 17 -0.40 -7.43 5.70
N ILE A 18 0.79 -7.65 5.13
CA ILE A 18 0.99 -8.65 4.06
C ILE A 18 0.67 -10.06 4.56
N ALA A 19 1.13 -10.43 5.76
CA ALA A 19 0.86 -11.74 6.34
C ALA A 19 -0.64 -11.96 6.58
N LEU A 20 -1.34 -10.97 7.15
CA LEU A 20 -2.78 -11.03 7.34
C LEU A 20 -3.54 -11.09 6.01
N LEU A 21 -3.12 -10.29 5.03
CA LEU A 21 -3.73 -10.28 3.70
C LEU A 21 -3.57 -11.63 2.99
N ARG A 22 -2.42 -12.30 3.15
CA ARG A 22 -2.20 -13.66 2.63
C ARG A 22 -3.17 -14.65 3.27
N LEU A 23 -3.30 -14.67 4.59
CA LEU A 23 -4.26 -15.54 5.28
C LEU A 23 -5.70 -15.34 4.80
N VAL A 24 -6.11 -14.09 4.59
CA VAL A 24 -7.42 -13.77 4.03
C VAL A 24 -7.53 -14.28 2.60
N ASN A 25 -6.54 -14.00 1.74
CA ASN A 25 -6.53 -14.42 0.33
C ASN A 25 -6.52 -15.95 0.17
N ASP A 26 -5.82 -16.68 1.03
CA ASP A 26 -5.85 -18.15 1.02
C ASP A 26 -7.28 -18.68 1.25
N THR A 27 -8.07 -17.98 2.07
CA THR A 27 -9.45 -18.34 2.34
C THR A 27 -10.40 -17.88 1.23
N VAL A 28 -10.27 -16.64 0.76
CA VAL A 28 -11.20 -16.06 -0.23
C VAL A 28 -10.93 -16.50 -1.66
N SER A 29 -9.71 -16.96 -1.95
CA SER A 29 -9.34 -17.47 -3.28
C SER A 29 -10.15 -18.70 -3.70
N LEU A 30 -10.68 -19.47 -2.72
CA LEU A 30 -11.63 -20.56 -2.95
C LEU A 30 -12.93 -20.09 -3.64
N TYR A 31 -13.28 -18.82 -3.47
CA TYR A 31 -14.44 -18.17 -4.11
C TYR A 31 -14.07 -17.36 -5.35
N GLY A 32 -12.80 -17.41 -5.79
CA GLY A 32 -12.32 -16.72 -6.98
C GLY A 32 -11.88 -15.26 -6.77
N PHE A 33 -11.99 -14.73 -5.55
CA PHE A 33 -11.60 -13.35 -5.23
C PHE A 33 -10.15 -13.24 -4.78
N TYR A 34 -9.56 -12.06 -5.01
CA TYR A 34 -8.23 -11.75 -4.51
C TYR A 34 -8.12 -10.28 -4.09
N PHE A 35 -7.71 -10.03 -2.84
CA PHE A 35 -7.51 -8.68 -2.33
C PHE A 35 -6.07 -8.21 -2.49
N CYS A 36 -5.90 -6.96 -2.92
CA CYS A 36 -4.61 -6.33 -3.08
C CYS A 36 -4.65 -4.90 -2.50
N LEU A 37 -3.70 -4.56 -1.64
CA LEU A 37 -3.68 -3.29 -0.91
C LEU A 37 -2.38 -2.48 -1.10
N PRO A 38 -1.84 -2.32 -2.34
CA PRO A 38 -0.57 -1.62 -2.56
C PRO A 38 -0.63 -0.15 -2.13
N GLY A 39 -1.81 0.47 -2.16
CA GLY A 39 -2.00 1.84 -1.69
C GLY A 39 -1.67 1.97 -0.20
N LEU A 40 -2.16 1.04 0.64
CA LEU A 40 -1.93 1.09 2.09
C LEU A 40 -0.45 0.93 2.44
N LEU A 41 0.23 0.03 1.73
CA LEU A 41 1.61 -0.32 1.98
C LEU A 41 2.60 0.78 1.54
N THR A 42 2.14 1.75 0.74
CA THR A 42 2.98 2.83 0.21
C THR A 42 2.62 4.22 0.73
N LEU A 43 1.37 4.44 1.19
CA LEU A 43 0.88 5.75 1.64
C LEU A 43 1.70 6.32 2.80
N LEU A 44 1.73 5.65 3.96
CA LEU A 44 2.36 6.19 5.15
C LEU A 44 3.89 6.31 5.04
N PRO A 45 4.61 5.37 4.39
CA PRO A 45 6.00 5.59 4.01
C PRO A 45 6.21 6.86 3.18
N ALA A 46 5.36 7.11 2.18
CA ALA A 46 5.45 8.31 1.34
C ALA A 46 5.20 9.60 2.11
N LEU A 47 4.30 9.55 3.09
CA LEU A 47 3.96 10.69 3.93
C LEU A 47 5.04 10.98 4.97
N HIS A 48 5.69 9.98 5.59
CA HIS A 48 6.47 10.21 6.82
C HIS A 48 7.95 9.85 6.72
N VAL A 49 8.38 9.26 5.61
CA VAL A 49 9.77 8.83 5.41
C VAL A 49 10.38 9.64 4.25
N PRO A 50 11.62 10.15 4.38
CA PRO A 50 12.29 10.84 3.28
C PRO A 50 12.61 9.86 2.13
N PRO A 51 12.72 10.34 0.87
CA PRO A 51 12.95 9.49 -0.32
C PRO A 51 14.11 8.49 -0.19
N ARG A 52 15.20 8.91 0.47
CA ARG A 52 16.39 8.07 0.73
C ARG A 52 16.07 6.74 1.43
N TRP A 53 15.02 6.70 2.26
CA TRP A 53 14.60 5.52 3.02
C TRP A 53 13.24 5.00 2.55
N GLY A 54 12.33 5.89 2.13
CA GLY A 54 10.97 5.54 1.76
C GLY A 54 10.86 4.73 0.47
N ILE A 55 11.67 5.04 -0.55
CA ILE A 55 11.71 4.25 -1.79
C ILE A 55 12.25 2.83 -1.51
N PRO A 56 13.43 2.66 -0.88
CA PRO A 56 13.91 1.33 -0.49
C PRO A 56 12.91 0.53 0.35
N LEU A 57 12.19 1.18 1.27
CA LEU A 57 11.13 0.54 2.07
C LEU A 57 10.03 -0.06 1.18
N CYS A 58 9.49 0.75 0.26
CA CYS A 58 8.40 0.32 -0.60
C CYS A 58 8.85 -0.78 -1.56
N LEU A 59 10.07 -0.69 -2.08
CA LEU A 59 10.67 -1.73 -2.91
C LEU A 59 10.93 -3.03 -2.13
N ALA A 60 11.46 -2.94 -0.91
CA ALA A 60 11.65 -4.11 -0.05
C ALA A 60 10.30 -4.76 0.32
N THR A 61 9.27 -3.94 0.57
CA THR A 61 7.90 -4.41 0.81
C THR A 61 7.37 -5.15 -0.43
N ALA A 62 7.61 -4.60 -1.63
CA ALA A 62 7.22 -5.21 -2.89
C ALA A 62 7.93 -6.55 -3.12
N LEU A 63 9.24 -6.62 -2.87
CA LEU A 63 10.02 -7.86 -2.95
C LEU A 63 9.46 -8.93 -2.03
N PHE A 64 9.15 -8.58 -0.78
CA PHE A 64 8.59 -9.53 0.18
C PHE A 64 7.19 -9.99 -0.23
N TYR A 65 6.36 -9.07 -0.72
CA TYR A 65 5.04 -9.39 -1.25
C TYR A 65 5.13 -10.34 -2.45
N ALA A 66 6.04 -10.05 -3.37
CA ALA A 66 6.24 -10.77 -4.63
C ALA A 66 7.08 -12.05 -4.51
N ALA A 67 7.68 -12.34 -3.36
CA ALA A 67 8.53 -13.52 -3.16
C ALA A 67 7.92 -14.86 -3.62
N PRO A 68 6.60 -15.12 -3.47
CA PRO A 68 5.96 -16.32 -4.00
C PRO A 68 5.81 -16.35 -5.53
N TYR A 69 5.99 -15.21 -6.19
CA TYR A 69 5.74 -14.99 -7.62
C TYR A 69 7.04 -14.55 -8.33
N SER A 70 8.09 -15.36 -8.22
CA SER A 70 9.45 -15.04 -8.67
C SER A 70 9.54 -14.48 -10.09
N GLU A 71 8.73 -14.97 -11.02
CA GLU A 71 8.70 -14.51 -12.41
C GLU A 71 8.02 -13.14 -12.62
N LYS A 72 7.24 -12.67 -11.64
CA LYS A 72 6.38 -11.49 -11.74
C LYS A 72 6.82 -10.35 -10.79
N ILE A 73 8.05 -10.39 -10.27
CA ILE A 73 8.58 -9.41 -9.31
C ILE A 73 8.61 -7.97 -9.87
N ALA A 74 9.05 -7.79 -11.13
CA ALA A 74 9.26 -6.46 -11.70
C ALA A 74 7.98 -5.58 -11.70
N PRO A 75 6.80 -6.07 -12.12
CA PRO A 75 5.54 -5.36 -11.95
C PRO A 75 5.27 -4.86 -10.52
N PHE A 76 5.54 -5.67 -9.50
CA PHE A 76 5.34 -5.26 -8.09
C PHE A 76 6.27 -4.12 -7.69
N LEU A 77 7.55 -4.18 -8.08
CA LEU A 77 8.50 -3.12 -7.79
C LEU A 77 8.08 -1.80 -8.43
N VAL A 78 7.64 -1.85 -9.69
CA VAL A 78 7.13 -0.68 -10.42
C VAL A 78 5.92 -0.08 -9.69
N VAL A 79 4.93 -0.91 -9.34
CA VAL A 79 3.69 -0.44 -8.71
C VAL A 79 3.94 0.18 -7.33
N TYR A 80 4.78 -0.43 -6.49
CA TYR A 80 5.08 0.12 -5.17
C TYR A 80 5.97 1.37 -5.24
N GLY A 81 6.92 1.40 -6.18
CA GLY A 81 7.72 2.59 -6.46
C GLY A 81 6.85 3.75 -6.94
N LEU A 82 5.93 3.49 -7.89
CA LEU A 82 4.96 4.46 -8.37
C LEU A 82 4.02 4.93 -7.25
N GLY A 83 3.51 4.02 -6.44
CA GLY A 83 2.66 4.35 -5.28
C GLY A 83 3.36 5.34 -4.36
N TYR A 84 4.63 5.08 -4.00
CA TYR A 84 5.42 6.00 -3.20
C TYR A 84 5.55 7.38 -3.87
N VAL A 85 5.93 7.43 -5.15
CA VAL A 85 6.15 8.70 -5.89
C VAL A 85 4.84 9.50 -5.98
N ILE A 86 3.73 8.86 -6.32
CA ILE A 86 2.41 9.49 -6.41
C ILE A 86 2.03 10.09 -5.06
N PHE A 87 2.03 9.29 -3.98
CA PHE A 87 1.64 9.80 -2.66
C PHE A 87 2.59 10.87 -2.15
N ARG A 88 3.89 10.78 -2.48
CA ARG A 88 4.87 11.80 -2.09
C ARG A 88 4.59 13.13 -2.79
N GLN A 89 4.27 13.10 -4.08
CA GLN A 89 3.93 14.29 -4.86
C GLN A 89 2.70 15.03 -4.28
N PHE A 90 1.72 14.27 -3.79
CA PHE A 90 0.50 14.82 -3.18
C PHE A 90 0.55 14.93 -1.65
N SER A 91 1.71 14.70 -1.03
CA SER A 91 1.84 14.56 0.43
C SER A 91 1.35 15.79 1.21
N SER A 92 1.60 17.00 0.70
CA SER A 92 1.14 18.25 1.33
C SER A 92 -0.37 18.37 1.39
N GLN A 93 -1.07 17.91 0.35
CA GLN A 93 -2.53 17.91 0.27
C GLN A 93 -3.12 16.81 1.14
N LEU A 94 -2.57 15.60 1.04
CA LEU A 94 -3.03 14.41 1.77
C LEU A 94 -2.92 14.59 3.29
N ARG A 95 -1.89 15.28 3.78
CA ARG A 95 -1.74 15.59 5.22
C ARG A 95 -2.84 16.51 5.77
N ARG A 96 -3.52 17.27 4.91
CA ARG A 96 -4.65 18.15 5.30
C ARG A 96 -5.99 17.42 5.28
N PHE A 97 -6.05 16.23 4.68
CA PHE A 97 -7.30 15.49 4.56
C PHE A 97 -7.76 14.98 5.91
N ARG A 98 -9.07 15.09 6.15
CA ARG A 98 -9.72 14.37 7.24
C ARG A 98 -9.64 12.87 6.95
N ARG A 99 -9.74 12.05 8.00
CA ARG A 99 -9.60 10.59 7.91
C ARG A 99 -10.42 9.96 6.78
N PHE A 100 -11.70 10.33 6.65
CA PHE A 100 -12.55 9.79 5.59
C PHE A 100 -12.11 10.21 4.18
N GLN A 101 -11.65 11.46 4.00
CA GLN A 101 -11.11 11.96 2.72
C GLN A 101 -9.81 11.23 2.36
N LEU A 102 -8.95 11.00 3.34
CA LEU A 102 -7.72 10.23 3.17
C LEU A 102 -8.01 8.78 2.74
N LEU A 103 -8.94 8.10 3.41
CA LEU A 103 -9.35 6.74 3.04
C LEU A 103 -9.96 6.66 1.64
N THR A 104 -10.73 7.69 1.24
CA THR A 104 -11.32 7.75 -0.10
C THR A 104 -10.27 7.97 -1.18
N ALA A 105 -9.34 8.91 -0.96
CA ALA A 105 -8.21 9.13 -1.86
C ALA A 105 -7.31 7.89 -1.97
N LEU A 106 -7.11 7.22 -0.84
CA LEU A 106 -6.37 5.96 -0.78
C LEU A 106 -7.08 4.83 -1.53
N ALA A 107 -8.41 4.71 -1.41
CA ALA A 107 -9.18 3.71 -2.17
C ALA A 107 -9.05 3.94 -3.67
N ALA A 108 -9.19 5.20 -4.12
CA ALA A 108 -9.00 5.56 -5.53
C ALA A 108 -7.57 5.27 -6.03
N ALA A 109 -6.55 5.64 -5.26
CA ALA A 109 -5.15 5.34 -5.59
C ALA A 109 -4.87 3.84 -5.59
N ASN A 110 -5.45 3.09 -4.65
CA ASN A 110 -5.31 1.63 -4.60
C ASN A 110 -5.90 0.97 -5.85
N THR A 111 -7.10 1.39 -6.27
CA THR A 111 -7.72 0.94 -7.52
C THR A 111 -6.81 1.26 -8.71
N LEU A 112 -6.30 2.49 -8.82
CA LEU A 112 -5.39 2.86 -9.91
C LEU A 112 -4.13 1.99 -9.93
N LEU A 113 -3.51 1.74 -8.78
CA LEU A 113 -2.33 0.90 -8.67
C LEU A 113 -2.62 -0.56 -9.05
N ILE A 114 -3.77 -1.11 -8.68
CA ILE A 114 -4.21 -2.45 -9.12
C ILE A 114 -4.36 -2.47 -10.64
N LEU A 115 -4.99 -1.46 -11.24
CA LEU A 115 -5.17 -1.40 -12.70
C LEU A 115 -3.83 -1.31 -13.44
N ILE A 116 -2.90 -0.48 -12.96
CA ILE A 116 -1.54 -0.41 -13.51
C ILE A 116 -0.84 -1.75 -13.38
N GLN A 117 -0.92 -2.38 -12.20
CA GLN A 117 -0.34 -3.69 -11.97
C GLN A 117 -0.91 -4.73 -12.94
N SER A 118 -2.23 -4.75 -13.10
CA SER A 118 -2.91 -5.67 -14.00
C SER A 118 -2.59 -5.42 -15.46
N ALA A 119 -2.33 -4.18 -15.87
CA ALA A 119 -1.88 -3.87 -17.24
C ALA A 119 -0.45 -4.33 -17.50
N LEU A 120 0.42 -4.32 -16.48
CA LEU A 120 1.79 -4.83 -16.56
C LEU A 120 1.84 -6.37 -16.55
N LEU A 121 0.81 -7.02 -16.02
CA LEU A 121 0.65 -8.47 -16.02
C LEU A 121 -0.09 -8.90 -17.29
N SER A 122 0.62 -9.54 -18.22
CA SER A 122 0.02 -10.05 -19.45
C SER A 122 -1.03 -11.13 -19.14
N PRO A 123 -2.25 -11.05 -19.72
CA PRO A 123 -3.29 -12.04 -19.48
C PRO A 123 -2.99 -13.37 -20.18
N GLU A 124 -3.16 -14.48 -19.46
CA GLU A 124 -2.95 -15.83 -19.99
C GLU A 124 -4.22 -16.43 -20.64
N VAL A 125 -5.43 -15.99 -20.21
CA VAL A 125 -6.72 -16.62 -20.55
C VAL A 125 -7.67 -15.67 -21.32
N GLY A 126 -7.11 -14.65 -21.96
CA GLY A 126 -7.86 -13.65 -22.74
C GLY A 126 -8.23 -12.38 -21.96
N ILE A 127 -8.32 -11.25 -22.67
CA ILE A 127 -8.37 -9.90 -22.08
C ILE A 127 -9.68 -9.63 -21.33
N LEU A 128 -10.83 -10.01 -21.91
CA LEU A 128 -12.15 -9.68 -21.34
C LEU A 128 -12.41 -10.36 -19.98
N PRO A 129 -12.30 -11.69 -19.82
CA PRO A 129 -12.51 -12.33 -18.52
C PRO A 129 -11.49 -11.89 -17.48
N TYR A 130 -10.25 -11.62 -17.91
CA TYR A 130 -9.21 -11.06 -17.04
C TYR A 130 -9.60 -9.68 -16.51
N MET A 131 -10.04 -8.76 -17.38
CA MET A 131 -10.45 -7.42 -16.97
C MET A 131 -11.69 -7.45 -16.06
N GLN A 132 -12.67 -8.31 -16.32
CA GLN A 132 -13.83 -8.46 -15.43
C GLN A 132 -13.39 -8.85 -14.01
N ARG A 133 -12.49 -9.84 -13.90
CA ARG A 133 -11.97 -10.28 -12.60
C ARG A 133 -11.19 -9.16 -11.90
N VAL A 134 -10.29 -8.50 -12.63
CA VAL A 134 -9.51 -7.37 -12.11
C VAL A 134 -10.40 -6.25 -11.57
N MET A 135 -11.50 -5.93 -12.27
CA MET A 135 -12.43 -4.90 -11.81
C MET A 135 -13.15 -5.31 -10.52
N VAL A 136 -13.59 -6.56 -10.41
CA VAL A 136 -14.22 -7.08 -9.19
C VAL A 136 -13.23 -7.05 -8.02
N ASP A 137 -12.02 -7.57 -8.21
CA ASP A 137 -10.97 -7.59 -7.20
C ASP A 137 -10.57 -6.17 -6.77
N ALA A 138 -10.48 -5.23 -7.72
CA ALA A 138 -10.19 -3.83 -7.46
C ALA A 138 -11.30 -3.13 -6.68
N MET A 139 -12.58 -3.39 -7.00
CA MET A 139 -13.74 -2.86 -6.28
C MET A 139 -13.79 -3.38 -4.85
N LEU A 140 -13.63 -4.70 -4.66
CA LEU A 140 -13.65 -5.28 -3.33
C LEU A 140 -12.45 -4.81 -2.50
N SER A 141 -11.27 -4.72 -3.12
CA SER A 141 -10.08 -4.16 -2.46
C SER A 141 -10.31 -2.70 -2.05
N ALA A 142 -10.95 -1.89 -2.89
CA ALA A 142 -11.29 -0.50 -2.55
C ALA A 142 -12.28 -0.40 -1.37
N ILE A 143 -13.27 -1.29 -1.29
CA ILE A 143 -14.18 -1.38 -0.14
C ILE A 143 -13.41 -1.77 1.12
N LEU A 144 -12.47 -2.73 1.01
CA LEU A 144 -11.67 -3.22 2.12
C LEU A 144 -10.74 -2.14 2.71
N ILE A 145 -10.36 -1.12 1.93
CA ILE A 145 -9.55 0.02 2.39
C ILE A 145 -10.21 0.75 3.56
N TYR A 146 -11.54 0.84 3.64
CA TYR A 146 -12.20 1.58 4.72
C TYR A 146 -11.95 0.94 6.11
N PRO A 147 -12.34 -0.32 6.36
CA PRO A 147 -12.07 -0.95 7.65
C PRO A 147 -10.58 -1.22 7.87
N VAL A 148 -9.88 -1.79 6.88
CA VAL A 148 -8.48 -2.20 7.04
C VAL A 148 -7.56 -0.99 7.09
N GLY A 149 -7.79 0.00 6.22
CA GLY A 149 -6.96 1.20 6.20
C GLY A 149 -7.15 2.05 7.45
N SER A 150 -8.36 2.11 7.99
CA SER A 150 -8.61 2.75 9.28
C SER A 150 -7.77 2.10 10.39
N TRP A 151 -7.88 0.78 10.56
CA TRP A 151 -7.10 0.04 11.56
C TRP A 151 -5.58 0.16 11.34
N PHE A 152 -5.13 0.04 10.08
CA PHE A 152 -3.71 0.02 9.74
C PHE A 152 -3.04 1.37 9.98
N ILE A 153 -3.73 2.47 9.67
CA ILE A 153 -3.24 3.83 9.95
C ILE A 153 -3.09 4.04 11.46
N ASP A 154 -4.07 3.59 12.27
CA ASP A 154 -4.00 3.70 13.73
C ASP A 154 -2.84 2.85 14.29
N LEU A 155 -2.63 1.63 13.78
CA LEU A 155 -1.53 0.77 14.17
C LEU A 155 -0.17 1.46 13.92
N GLN A 156 0.03 2.01 12.72
CA GLN A 156 1.30 2.67 12.39
C GLN A 156 1.52 3.95 13.19
N TYR A 157 0.50 4.79 13.39
CA TYR A 157 0.63 5.98 14.24
C TYR A 157 0.85 5.63 15.72
N GLY A 158 0.13 4.63 16.25
CA GLY A 158 0.33 4.14 17.61
C GLY A 158 1.74 3.60 17.82
N ALA A 159 2.26 2.85 16.84
CA ALA A 159 3.63 2.38 16.87
C ALA A 159 4.62 3.56 16.86
N MET A 160 4.46 4.55 15.97
CA MET A 160 5.34 5.73 15.96
C MET A 160 5.36 6.46 17.31
N GLN A 161 4.20 6.63 17.95
CA GLN A 161 4.09 7.27 19.26
C GLN A 161 4.80 6.47 20.36
N LEU A 162 4.67 5.14 20.34
CA LEU A 162 5.30 4.25 21.32
C LEU A 162 6.84 4.30 21.24
N PHE A 163 7.39 4.55 20.06
CA PHE A 163 8.83 4.74 19.84
C PHE A 163 9.29 6.21 19.89
N GLY A 164 8.45 7.12 20.38
CA GLY A 164 8.81 8.52 20.62
C GLY A 164 8.96 9.38 19.35
N THR A 165 8.53 8.88 18.19
CA THR A 165 8.49 9.63 16.93
C THR A 165 7.13 10.31 16.77
N ASP A 166 7.08 11.63 16.79
CA ASP A 166 5.82 12.37 16.57
C ASP A 166 5.47 12.42 15.06
N PRO A 167 4.36 11.80 14.61
CA PRO A 167 3.89 11.91 13.23
C PRO A 167 3.41 13.32 12.86
N ARG A 168 3.14 14.20 13.83
CA ARG A 168 2.69 15.59 13.62
C ARG A 168 3.83 16.56 13.40
N ALA A 169 5.06 16.21 13.82
CA ALA A 169 6.24 17.04 13.60
C ALA A 169 6.50 17.34 12.12
N ASP A 170 6.02 16.47 11.23
CA ASP A 170 6.19 16.64 9.80
C ASP A 170 5.05 17.42 9.14
N ALA A 171 3.91 17.65 9.80
CA ALA A 171 2.76 18.35 9.20
C ALA A 171 3.06 19.86 9.03
N PRO A 172 2.63 20.50 7.91
CA PRO A 172 2.80 21.95 7.77
C PRO A 172 2.05 22.66 8.92
N PRO A 173 2.59 23.78 9.44
CA PRO A 173 1.91 24.56 10.48
C PRO A 173 0.51 24.93 10.01
N GLN A 174 -0.48 24.76 10.90
CA GLN A 174 -1.87 25.14 10.67
C GLN A 174 -2.04 26.65 10.72
#